data_AF-A0A6P0I4E5-F1
#
_entry.id   AF-A0A6P0I4E5-F1
#
_cell.length_a   1.000
_cell.length_b   1.000
_cell.length_c   1.000
_cell.angle_alpha   90.00
_cell.angle_beta   90.00
_cell.angle_gamma   90.00
#
_symmetry.space_group_name_H-M   'P 1'
#
loop_
_entity.id
_entity.type
_entity.pdbx_description
1 polymer ?
#
loop_
_entity_poly.entity_id
_entity_poly.type
_entity_poly.pdbx_seq_one_letter_code
_entity_poly.pdbx_strand_id
1 'polypeptide(L)' 'MILCDVDYFKNYNDYYGHLAGDDCLRKIAQTISKNVKGSADLVARYGGE' A
#
# COMPACT_ATOMS: atom_id res chain seq x y z
N MET A 1 -6.07 2.59 -15.74
CA MET A 1 -5.96 3.02 -14.33
C MET A 1 -6.52 1.90 -13.46
N ILE A 2 -5.76 1.45 -12.47
CA ILE A 2 -6.19 0.43 -11.50
C ILE A 2 -6.15 1.09 -10.13
N LEU A 3 -7.23 0.93 -9.36
CA LEU A 3 -7.25 1.26 -7.93
C LEU A 3 -7.36 -0.05 -7.16
N CYS A 4 -6.55 -0.17 -6.11
CA CYS A 4 -6.59 -1.30 -5.19
C CYS A 4 -6.73 -0.77 -3.76
N ASP A 5 -7.60 -1.40 -2.98
CA ASP A 5 -7.74 -1.15 -1.55
C ASP A 5 -7.18 -2.33 -0.74
N VAL A 6 -6.75 -2.07 0.49
CA VAL A 6 -6.28 -3.11 1.41
C VAL A 6 -7.42 -3.45 2.36
N ASP A 7 -8.08 -4.58 2.10
CA ASP A 7 -9.21 -5.03 2.91
C ASP A 7 -8.83 -5.14 4.39
N TYR A 8 -9.73 -4.66 5.26
CA TYR A 8 -9.57 -4.67 6.72
C TYR A 8 -8.33 -3.93 7.25
N PHE A 9 -7.70 -3.05 6.47
CA PHE A 9 -6.50 -2.33 6.90
C PHE A 9 -6.70 -1.55 8.20
N LYS A 10 -7.89 -0.97 8.42
CA LYS A 10 -8.22 -0.28 9.68
C LYS A 10 -8.09 -1.21 10.89
N ASN A 11 -8.66 -2.42 10.84
CA ASN A 11 -8.58 -3.37 11.95
C ASN A 11 -7.13 -3.81 12.22
N TYR A 12 -6.35 -4.03 11.15
CA TYR A 12 -4.92 -4.31 11.27
C TYR A 12 -4.18 -3.16 11.96
N ASN A 13 -4.46 -1.93 11.53
CA ASN A 13 -3.84 -0.72 12.04
C ASN A 13 -4.22 -0.43 13.50
N ASP A 14 -5.47 -0.68 13.87
CA ASP A 14 -5.96 -0.53 15.24
C ASP A 14 -5.36 -1.60 16.17
N TYR A 15 -5.11 -2.81 15.67
CA TYR A 15 -4.54 -3.92 16.46
C TYR A 15 -3.01 -3.81 16.62
N TYR A 16 -2.28 -3.51 15.53
CA TYR A 16 -0.81 -3.47 15.53
C TYR A 16 -0.22 -2.06 15.69
N GLY A 17 -1.06 -1.02 15.63
CA GLY A 17 -0.67 0.37 15.69
C GLY A 17 -0.22 0.95 14.34
N HIS A 18 -0.28 2.28 14.25
CA HIS A 18 0.00 3.06 13.04
C HIS A 18 1.39 2.78 12.43
N LEU A 19 2.42 2.61 13.26
CA LEU A 19 3.78 2.31 12.76
C LEU A 19 3.83 0.98 11.99
N ALA A 20 3.16 -0.04 12.50
CA ALA A 20 3.09 -1.34 11.83
C ALA A 20 2.20 -1.30 10.58
N GLY A 21 1.13 -0.50 10.60
CA GLY A 21 0.30 -0.23 9.43
C GLY A 21 1.07 0.47 8.31
N ASP A 22 1.87 1.48 8.64
CA ASP A 22 2.74 2.17 7.69
C ASP A 22 3.76 1.22 7.05
N ASP A 23 4.40 0.38 7.85
CA ASP A 23 5.33 -0.64 7.34
C ASP A 23 4.63 -1.67 6.45
N CYS A 24 3.39 -2.03 6.76
CA CYS A 24 2.55 -2.88 5.90
C CYS A 24 2.32 -2.22 4.53
N LEU A 25 1.87 -0.95 4.50
CA LEU A 25 1.64 -0.21 3.26
C LEU A 25 2.92 -0.05 2.43
N ARG A 26 4.07 0.22 3.08
CA ARG A 26 5.37 0.28 2.39
C ARG A 26 5.72 -1.03 1.70
N LYS A 27 5.52 -2.17 2.37
CA LYS A 27 5.80 -3.50 1.80
C LYS A 27 4.88 -3.82 0.63
N ILE A 28 3.59 -3.47 0.73
CA ILE A 28 2.62 -3.62 -0.36
C ILE A 28 3.06 -2.80 -1.57
N ALA A 29 3.34 -1.51 -1.38
CA ALA A 29 3.79 -0.62 -2.45
C ALA A 29 5.07 -1.14 -3.12
N GLN A 30 6.07 -1.55 -2.34
CA GLN A 30 7.31 -2.13 -2.88
C GLN A 30 7.05 -3.42 -3.68
N THR A 31 6.13 -4.25 -3.22
CA THR A 31 5.76 -5.49 -3.92
C THR A 31 5.11 -5.18 -5.25
N ILE A 32 4.17 -4.24 -5.29
CA ILE A 32 3.52 -3.79 -6.53
C ILE A 32 4.58 -3.22 -7.47
N SER A 33 5.40 -2.27 -7.01
CA SER A 33 6.45 -1.62 -7.81
C SER A 33 7.47 -2.59 -8.39
N LYS A 34 7.78 -3.70 -7.70
CA LYS A 34 8.69 -4.74 -8.23
C LYS A 34 8.06 -5.59 -9.33
N ASN A 35 6.73 -5.70 -9.35
CA ASN A 35 6.00 -6.59 -10.26
C ASN A 35 5.39 -5.88 -11.47
N VAL A 36 5.16 -4.56 -11.39
CA VAL A 36 4.89 -3.77 -12.60
C VAL A 36 6.20 -3.56 -13.38
N LYS A 37 6.17 -3.87 -14.68
CA LYS A 37 7.34 -3.79 -15.57
C LYS A 37 7.11 -2.72 -16.62
N GLY A 38 7.56 -1.51 -16.33
CA GLY A 38 7.59 -0.46 -17.34
C GLY A 38 8.05 0.87 -16.79
N SER A 39 8.91 1.56 -17.53
CA SER A 39 9.22 2.99 -17.31
C SER A 39 8.01 3.91 -17.50
N ALA A 40 6.89 3.38 -18.03
CA ALA A 40 5.61 4.07 -18.19
C ALA A 40 4.59 3.78 -17.06
N ASP A 41 4.87 2.83 -16.16
CA ASP A 41 3.96 2.47 -15.08
C ASP A 41 4.25 3.30 -13.82
N LEU A 42 3.22 3.96 -13.28
CA LEU A 42 3.31 4.73 -12.04
C LEU A 42 2.58 4.01 -10.92
N VAL A 43 3.31 3.65 -9.87
CA VAL A 43 2.74 3.17 -8.61
C VAL A 43 2.75 4.32 -7.61
N ALA A 44 1.57 4.73 -7.16
CA ALA A 44 1.40 5.80 -6.19
C ALA A 44 0.37 5.40 -5.12
N ARG A 45 0.55 5.92 -3.91
CA ARG A 45 -0.47 5.83 -2.86
C ARG A 45 -1.51 6.91 -3.10
N TYR A 46 -2.78 6.53 -3.10
CA TYR A 46 -3.91 7.47 -3.18
C TYR A 46 -4.59 7.54 -1.81
N GLY A 47 -4.48 8.70 -1.14
CA GLY A 47 -5.06 8.96 0.18
C GLY A 47 -4.08 8.87 1.37
N GLY A 48 -4.45 9.54 2.47
CA GLY A 48 -3.71 9.64 3.72
C GLY A 48 -4.09 10.90 4.49
N GLU A 49 -4.82 10.72 5.60
CA GLU A 49 -4.83 11.62 6.77
C GLU A 49 -4.30 10.82 7.96
#